data_AF-A0A3N5J2I2-F1
#
_entry.id   AF-A0A3N5J2I2-F1
#
_cell.length_a   1.000
_cell.length_b   1.000
_cell.length_c   1.000
_cell.angle_alpha   90.00
_cell.angle_beta   90.00
_cell.angle_gamma   90.00
#
_symmetry.space_group_name_H-M   'P 1'
#
loop_
_entity.id
_entity.type
_entity.pdbx_description
1 polymer ?
#
loop_
_entity_poly.entity_id
_entity_poly.type
_entity_poly.pdbx_seq_one_letter_code
_entity_poly.pdbx_strand_id
1 'polypeptide(L)'
;MKIAYLDCFSGISGDMVLGAWLDLGMPAPLLRRTLKSLALPPFRLLIRREERGGLSGFRVLVREGKKTPPHRSYQDLRTLIDRSPLPPEIKQPALDVLRHLATVEGRIHGRKVEEVHFHEIGALDTIIDAVGAALGFHYFQVDSVWASPLPAGLGWVQSQHGPLPLPAPATLALLEGAALFPSGLEKELVTPTGA
;
A
#
# COMPACT_ATOMS: atom_id res chain seq x y z
N MET A 1 6.55 -24.56 2.70
CA MET A 1 6.07 -23.34 3.36
C MET A 1 7.14 -22.27 3.21
N LYS A 2 6.85 -21.22 2.43
CA LYS A 2 7.74 -20.11 2.15
C LYS A 2 7.20 -18.87 2.87
N ILE A 3 8.03 -18.26 3.71
CA ILE A 3 7.63 -17.14 4.58
C ILE A 3 8.26 -15.85 4.05
N ALA A 4 7.47 -14.80 3.89
CA ALA A 4 7.98 -13.44 3.78
C ALA A 4 8.00 -12.81 5.18
N TYR A 5 9.19 -12.49 5.68
CA TYR A 5 9.36 -11.77 6.94
C TYR A 5 9.74 -10.32 6.65
N LEU A 6 8.88 -9.39 7.09
CA LEU A 6 9.06 -7.95 6.93
C LEU A 6 9.71 -7.40 8.20
N ASP A 7 11.00 -7.07 8.12
CA ASP A 7 11.70 -6.35 9.18
C ASP A 7 11.44 -4.84 9.04
N CYS A 8 10.47 -4.37 9.80
CA CYS A 8 9.88 -3.04 9.70
C CYS A 8 10.48 -2.05 10.71
N PHE A 9 11.72 -2.24 11.14
CA PHE A 9 12.37 -1.40 12.18
C PHE A 9 12.31 0.11 11.90
N SER A 10 12.18 0.53 10.64
CA SER A 10 12.12 1.94 10.21
C SER A 10 10.79 2.34 9.56
N GLY A 11 9.78 1.47 9.62
CA GLY A 11 8.46 1.72 9.05
C GLY A 11 8.12 0.80 7.87
N ILE A 12 6.91 1.00 7.33
CA ILE A 12 6.40 0.28 6.17
C ILE A 12 5.32 1.10 5.45
N SER A 13 5.35 1.04 4.13
CA SER A 13 4.33 1.58 3.23
C SER A 13 4.21 0.64 2.02
N GLY A 14 3.11 0.75 1.27
CA GLY A 14 2.91 -0.11 0.11
C GLY A 14 4.03 0.03 -0.93
N ASP A 15 4.49 1.25 -1.23
CA ASP A 15 5.62 1.48 -2.14
C ASP A 15 6.95 0.92 -1.61
N MET A 16 7.16 0.86 -0.28
CA MET A 16 8.29 0.18 0.34
C MET A 16 8.21 -1.34 0.16
N VAL A 17 7.02 -1.94 0.26
CA VAL A 17 6.82 -3.37 -0.04
C VAL A 17 7.16 -3.68 -1.50
N LEU A 18 6.73 -2.84 -2.43
CA LEU A 18 7.10 -2.97 -3.85
C LEU A 18 8.62 -2.84 -4.04
N GLY A 19 9.26 -1.88 -3.36
CA GLY A 19 10.72 -1.74 -3.34
C GLY A 19 11.43 -3.00 -2.86
N ALA A 20 10.96 -3.58 -1.76
CA ALA A 20 11.50 -4.81 -1.19
C ALA A 20 11.40 -6.00 -2.17
N TRP A 21 10.27 -6.14 -2.88
CA TRP A 21 10.15 -7.18 -3.92
C TRP A 21 11.17 -7.02 -5.05
N LEU A 22 11.42 -5.79 -5.49
CA LEU A 22 12.41 -5.50 -6.51
C LEU A 22 13.83 -5.82 -6.03
N ASP A 23 14.17 -5.50 -4.78
CA ASP A 23 15.47 -5.85 -4.19
C ASP A 23 15.64 -7.36 -3.99
N LEU A 24 14.55 -8.09 -3.70
CA LEU A 24 14.54 -9.56 -3.65
C LEU A 24 14.66 -10.22 -5.03
N GLY A 25 14.63 -9.44 -6.12
CA GLY A 25 14.86 -9.92 -7.49
C GLY A 25 13.62 -10.00 -8.37
N MET A 26 12.46 -9.49 -7.93
CA MET A 26 11.30 -9.38 -8.81
C MET A 26 11.61 -8.39 -9.96
N PRO A 27 11.46 -8.78 -11.24
CA PRO A 27 11.81 -7.89 -12.34
C PRO A 27 10.91 -6.66 -12.42
N ALA A 28 11.50 -5.45 -12.46
CA ALA A 28 10.74 -4.21 -12.68
C ALA A 28 9.84 -4.22 -13.94
N PRO A 29 10.23 -4.86 -15.08
CA PRO A 29 9.34 -5.01 -16.23
C PRO A 29 8.06 -5.81 -15.94
N LEU A 30 8.13 -6.81 -15.04
CA LEU A 30 6.97 -7.60 -14.63
C LEU A 30 5.96 -6.72 -13.89
N LEU A 31 6.41 -5.97 -12.87
CA LEU A 31 5.57 -5.00 -12.14
C LEU A 31 4.90 -4.00 -13.08
N ARG A 32 5.67 -3.42 -14.01
CA ARG A 32 5.14 -2.46 -15.01
C ARG A 32 4.08 -3.08 -15.90
N ARG A 33 4.27 -4.32 -16.37
CA ARG A 33 3.31 -5.02 -17.23
C ARG A 33 2.03 -5.35 -16.48
N THR A 34 2.15 -5.86 -15.25
CA THR A 34 1.02 -6.17 -14.37
C THR A 34 0.16 -4.94 -14.13
N LEU A 35 0.76 -3.83 -13.69
CA LEU A 35 0.00 -2.60 -13.38
C LEU A 35 -0.65 -1.98 -14.62
N LYS A 36 0.00 -2.05 -15.79
CA LYS A 36 -0.60 -1.60 -17.06
C LYS A 36 -1.84 -2.40 -17.48
N SER A 37 -2.00 -3.63 -16.99
CA SER A 37 -3.16 -4.48 -17.33
C SER A 37 -4.45 -4.10 -16.61
N LEU A 38 -4.38 -3.26 -15.57
CA LEU A 38 -5.51 -2.84 -14.73
C LEU A 38 -6.37 -1.71 -15.36
N ALA A 39 -6.12 -1.31 -16.61
CA ALA A 39 -6.81 -0.20 -17.28
C ALA A 39 -6.86 1.11 -16.45
N LEU A 40 -5.80 1.39 -15.70
CA LEU A 40 -5.67 2.60 -14.88
C LEU A 40 -5.50 3.87 -15.73
N PRO A 41 -5.79 5.07 -15.19
CA PRO A 41 -5.47 6.34 -15.84
C PRO A 41 -3.97 6.44 -16.10
N PRO A 42 -3.54 7.39 -16.94
CA PRO A 42 -2.12 7.62 -17.16
C PRO A 42 -1.40 7.92 -15.84
N PHE A 43 -0.44 7.06 -15.49
CA PHE A 43 0.50 7.25 -14.39
C PHE A 43 1.91 6.94 -14.86
N ARG A 44 2.90 7.50 -14.16
CA ARG A 44 4.31 7.18 -14.36
C ARG A 44 4.85 6.48 -13.12
N LEU A 45 5.29 5.25 -13.31
CA LEU A 45 6.03 4.50 -12.29
C LEU A 45 7.53 4.80 -12.43
N LEU A 46 8.09 5.52 -11.47
CA LEU A 46 9.53 5.73 -11.36
C LEU A 46 10.09 4.68 -10.40
N ILE A 47 11.03 3.88 -10.90
CA ILE A 47 11.75 2.89 -10.11
C ILE A 47 13.21 3.27 -10.21
N ARG A 48 13.85 3.50 -9.07
CA ARG A 48 15.27 3.83 -9.01
C ARG A 48 15.89 3.22 -7.77
N ARG A 49 17.19 2.91 -7.85
CA ARG A 49 17.98 2.63 -6.66
C ARG A 49 18.26 3.94 -5.94
N GLU A 50 18.11 3.95 -4.63
CA GLU A 50 18.41 5.09 -3.76
C GLU A 50 19.32 4.59 -2.62
N GLU A 51 20.17 5.46 -2.11
CA GLU A 51 21.01 5.19 -0.93
C GLU A 51 20.63 6.15 0.18
N ARG A 52 20.45 5.62 1.40
CA ARG A 52 20.16 6.39 2.60
C ARG A 52 20.97 5.81 3.76
N GLY A 53 21.78 6.63 4.41
CA GLY A 53 22.61 6.18 5.53
C GLY A 53 23.57 5.03 5.15
N GLY A 54 24.08 5.01 3.91
CA GLY A 54 24.95 3.94 3.41
C GLY A 54 24.25 2.64 3.02
N LEU A 55 22.93 2.55 3.19
CA LEU A 55 22.13 1.39 2.78
C LEU A 55 21.43 1.69 1.46
N SER A 56 21.46 0.72 0.54
CA SER A 56 20.87 0.86 -0.79
C SER A 56 19.63 0.00 -0.96
N GLY A 57 18.60 0.55 -1.60
CA GLY A 57 17.39 -0.19 -1.96
C GLY A 57 16.61 0.47 -3.10
N PHE A 58 15.59 -0.22 -3.61
CA PHE A 58 14.70 0.33 -4.62
C PHE A 58 13.66 1.26 -4.01
N ARG A 59 13.57 2.45 -4.59
CA ARG A 59 12.46 3.37 -4.38
C ARG A 59 11.50 3.28 -5.55
N VAL A 60 10.24 3.00 -5.24
CA VAL A 60 9.12 3.04 -6.17
C VAL A 60 8.35 4.33 -5.92
N LEU A 61 8.09 5.09 -6.97
CA LEU A 61 7.28 6.31 -6.90
C LEU A 61 6.23 6.25 -7.99
N VAL A 62 4.98 6.42 -7.59
CA VAL A 62 3.87 6.64 -8.50
C VAL A 62 3.72 8.15 -8.70
N ARG A 63 3.57 8.57 -9.96
CA ARG A 63 3.21 9.94 -10.30
C ARG A 63 1.98 9.92 -11.17
N GLU A 64 0.91 10.51 -10.68
CA GLU A 64 -0.32 10.69 -11.44
C GLU A 64 -0.11 11.66 -12.61
N GLY A 65 -0.90 11.50 -13.68
CA GLY A 65 -0.94 12.49 -14.76
C GLY A 65 -1.50 13.84 -14.31
N LYS A 66 -1.20 14.92 -15.05
CA LYS A 66 -1.59 16.32 -14.71
C LYS A 66 -3.10 16.62 -14.61
N LYS A 67 -3.99 15.64 -14.77
CA LYS A 67 -5.44 15.84 -14.64
C LYS A 67 -5.86 15.38 -13.25
N THR A 68 -6.72 16.14 -12.58
CA THR A 68 -7.40 15.71 -11.35
C THR A 68 -7.91 14.28 -11.55
N PRO A 69 -7.41 13.30 -10.80
CA PRO A 69 -7.88 11.94 -10.94
C PRO A 69 -9.39 11.91 -10.67
N PRO A 70 -10.16 11.08 -11.38
CA PRO A 70 -11.51 10.81 -10.95
C PRO A 70 -11.45 10.23 -9.52
N HIS A 71 -12.25 10.77 -8.60
CA HIS A 71 -12.48 10.11 -7.32
C HIS A 71 -13.00 8.70 -7.60
N ARG A 72 -12.27 7.69 -7.13
CA ARG A 72 -12.69 6.30 -7.26
C ARG A 72 -13.19 5.80 -5.92
N SER A 73 -14.33 5.14 -5.98
CA SER A 73 -14.84 4.35 -4.87
C SER A 73 -14.09 3.02 -4.76
N TYR A 74 -14.23 2.35 -3.63
CA TYR A 74 -13.82 0.94 -3.48
C TYR A 74 -14.44 0.05 -4.57
N GLN A 75 -15.71 0.27 -4.93
CA GLN A 75 -16.37 -0.49 -6.00
C GLN A 75 -15.69 -0.33 -7.36
N ASP A 76 -15.22 0.87 -7.68
CA ASP A 76 -14.48 1.13 -8.92
C ASP A 76 -13.17 0.34 -8.95
N LEU A 77 -12.39 0.39 -7.86
CA LEU A 77 -11.13 -0.34 -7.75
C LEU A 77 -11.33 -1.85 -7.82
N ARG A 78 -12.34 -2.37 -7.13
CA ARG A 78 -12.73 -3.78 -7.21
C ARG A 78 -13.03 -4.19 -8.64
N THR A 79 -13.84 -3.39 -9.35
CA THR A 79 -14.23 -3.67 -10.74
C THR A 79 -13.03 -3.68 -11.68
N LEU A 80 -12.05 -2.78 -11.48
CA LEU A 80 -10.82 -2.75 -12.26
C LEU A 80 -9.99 -4.02 -12.06
N ILE A 81 -9.84 -4.49 -10.83
CA ILE A 81 -9.13 -5.73 -10.53
C ILE A 81 -9.88 -6.93 -11.08
N ASP A 82 -11.20 -7.04 -10.86
CA ASP A 82 -12.01 -8.16 -11.32
C ASP A 82 -11.96 -8.35 -12.84
N ARG A 83 -12.04 -7.24 -13.59
CA ARG A 83 -12.00 -7.24 -15.07
C ARG A 83 -10.60 -7.38 -15.66
N SER A 84 -9.55 -7.26 -14.85
CA SER A 84 -8.18 -7.42 -15.32
C SER A 84 -7.86 -8.87 -15.74
N PRO A 85 -6.84 -9.09 -16.57
CA PRO A 85 -6.40 -10.45 -16.95
C PRO A 85 -5.54 -11.12 -15.86
N LEU A 86 -5.47 -10.55 -14.65
CA LEU A 86 -4.64 -11.09 -13.58
C LEU A 86 -5.17 -12.45 -13.08
N PRO A 87 -4.28 -13.35 -12.64
CA PRO A 87 -4.70 -14.62 -12.06
C PRO A 87 -5.35 -14.40 -10.68
N PRO A 88 -6.26 -15.30 -10.23
CA PRO A 88 -6.94 -15.20 -8.94
C PRO A 88 -5.98 -15.04 -7.75
N GLU A 89 -4.81 -15.65 -7.81
CA GLU A 89 -3.75 -15.62 -6.81
C GLU A 89 -3.16 -14.20 -6.61
N ILE A 90 -3.36 -13.30 -7.57
CA ILE A 90 -3.01 -11.87 -7.44
C ILE A 90 -4.26 -11.04 -7.13
N LYS A 91 -5.39 -11.33 -7.77
CA LYS A 91 -6.63 -10.59 -7.57
C LYS A 91 -7.13 -10.67 -6.14
N GLN A 92 -7.19 -11.88 -5.58
CA GLN A 92 -7.82 -12.10 -4.28
C GLN A 92 -7.06 -11.38 -3.15
N PRO A 93 -5.72 -11.51 -3.01
CA PRO A 93 -5.01 -10.77 -1.96
C PRO A 93 -5.10 -9.24 -2.13
N ALA A 94 -5.05 -8.73 -3.38
CA ALA A 94 -5.20 -7.30 -3.62
C ALA A 94 -6.60 -6.79 -3.23
N LEU A 95 -7.66 -7.56 -3.53
CA LEU A 95 -9.02 -7.25 -3.12
C LEU A 95 -9.22 -7.31 -1.61
N ASP A 96 -8.57 -8.26 -0.93
CA ASP A 96 -8.62 -8.38 0.52
C ASP A 96 -7.98 -7.17 1.21
N VAL A 97 -6.81 -6.71 0.72
CA VAL A 97 -6.19 -5.45 1.18
C VAL A 97 -7.13 -4.26 0.98
N LEU A 98 -7.67 -4.07 -0.22
CA LEU A 98 -8.58 -2.96 -0.50
C LEU A 98 -9.87 -3.03 0.34
N ARG A 99 -10.38 -4.23 0.61
CA ARG A 99 -11.57 -4.42 1.45
C ARG A 99 -11.28 -4.05 2.90
N HIS A 100 -10.11 -4.42 3.45
CA HIS A 100 -9.74 -4.03 4.82
C HIS A 100 -9.61 -2.51 4.95
N LEU A 101 -8.91 -1.87 4.02
CA LEU A 101 -8.82 -0.41 3.94
C LEU A 101 -10.22 0.22 3.88
N ALA A 102 -11.07 -0.23 2.95
CA ALA A 102 -12.42 0.30 2.80
C ALA A 102 -13.30 0.06 4.03
N THR A 103 -13.12 -1.04 4.75
CA THR A 103 -13.88 -1.34 5.97
C THR A 103 -13.52 -0.37 7.09
N VAL A 104 -12.22 -0.10 7.28
CA VAL A 104 -11.74 0.86 8.28
C VAL A 104 -12.19 2.28 7.94
N GLU A 105 -11.98 2.70 6.70
CA GLU A 105 -12.41 4.01 6.19
C GLU A 105 -13.93 4.21 6.32
N GLY A 106 -14.71 3.19 5.95
CA GLY A 106 -16.16 3.21 6.08
C GLY A 106 -16.61 3.38 7.54
N ARG A 107 -15.97 2.67 8.48
CA ARG A 107 -16.24 2.82 9.92
C ARG A 107 -15.90 4.22 10.42
N ILE A 108 -14.76 4.77 10.05
CA ILE A 108 -14.31 6.11 10.47
C ILE A 108 -15.25 7.21 9.93
N HIS A 109 -15.73 7.04 8.69
CA HIS A 109 -16.58 8.02 8.02
C HIS A 109 -18.08 7.76 8.14
N GLY A 110 -18.50 6.69 8.83
CA GLY A 110 -19.92 6.30 8.95
C GLY A 110 -20.57 5.94 7.61
N ARG A 111 -19.80 5.37 6.68
CA ARG A 111 -20.24 4.98 5.33
C ARG A 111 -20.24 3.47 5.15
N LYS A 112 -21.06 2.98 4.23
CA LYS A 112 -20.97 1.59 3.76
C LYS A 112 -19.67 1.40 2.98
N VAL A 113 -19.07 0.22 3.08
CA VAL A 113 -17.80 -0.14 2.43
C VAL A 113 -17.83 0.15 0.93
N GLU A 114 -18.97 -0.11 0.30
CA GLU A 114 -19.22 0.13 -1.12
C GLU A 114 -19.16 1.61 -1.54
N GLU A 115 -19.48 2.51 -0.62
CA GLU A 115 -19.57 3.96 -0.85
C GLU A 115 -18.29 4.70 -0.40
N VAL A 116 -17.28 3.95 0.04
CA VAL A 116 -16.02 4.53 0.50
C VAL A 116 -15.22 5.05 -0.69
N HIS A 117 -14.80 6.30 -0.56
CA HIS A 117 -13.82 6.94 -1.41
C HIS A 117 -12.53 7.12 -0.60
N PHE A 118 -11.41 6.65 -1.15
CA PHE A 118 -10.10 6.81 -0.51
C PHE A 118 -9.64 8.26 -0.65
N HIS A 119 -10.01 9.08 0.33
CA HIS A 119 -9.65 10.50 0.35
C HIS A 119 -8.18 10.69 0.72
N GLU A 120 -7.68 9.97 1.73
CA GLU A 120 -6.32 10.14 2.24
C GLU A 120 -5.27 9.31 1.50
N ILE A 121 -5.66 8.11 1.06
CA ILE A 121 -4.71 7.07 0.58
C ILE A 121 -4.47 7.14 -0.94
N GLY A 122 -5.16 8.05 -1.66
CA GLY A 122 -5.02 8.23 -3.10
C GLY A 122 -5.37 6.97 -3.89
N ALA A 123 -6.56 6.91 -4.48
CA ALA A 123 -7.08 5.67 -5.08
C ALA A 123 -6.16 4.99 -6.12
N LEU A 124 -5.28 5.74 -6.80
CA LEU A 124 -4.28 5.20 -7.71
C LEU A 124 -3.09 4.56 -6.98
N ASP A 125 -2.56 5.22 -5.95
CA ASP A 125 -1.48 4.68 -5.13
C ASP A 125 -1.94 3.42 -4.40
N THR A 126 -3.15 3.46 -3.82
CA THR A 126 -3.73 2.32 -3.10
C THR A 126 -3.83 1.05 -3.97
N ILE A 127 -4.34 1.16 -5.20
CA ILE A 127 -4.48 -0.01 -6.09
C ILE A 127 -3.12 -0.48 -6.61
N ILE A 128 -2.16 0.42 -6.83
CA ILE A 128 -0.81 0.06 -7.26
C ILE A 128 -0.09 -0.70 -6.15
N ASP A 129 -0.20 -0.23 -4.91
CA ASP A 129 0.37 -0.87 -3.73
C ASP A 129 -0.23 -2.25 -3.50
N ALA A 130 -1.56 -2.36 -3.46
CA ALA A 130 -2.25 -3.64 -3.22
C ALA A 130 -1.93 -4.69 -4.30
N VAL A 131 -2.02 -4.31 -5.58
CA VAL A 131 -1.73 -5.25 -6.69
C VAL A 131 -0.23 -5.55 -6.80
N GLY A 132 0.63 -4.56 -6.57
CA GLY A 132 2.08 -4.74 -6.59
C GLY A 132 2.57 -5.64 -5.45
N ALA A 133 1.99 -5.52 -4.26
CA ALA A 133 2.27 -6.40 -3.14
C ALA A 133 1.80 -7.85 -3.43
N ALA A 134 0.56 -8.01 -3.90
CA ALA A 134 0.01 -9.31 -4.28
C ALA A 134 0.82 -10.00 -5.40
N LEU A 135 1.30 -9.23 -6.37
CA LEU A 135 2.20 -9.74 -7.41
C LEU A 135 3.51 -10.28 -6.82
N GLY A 136 4.11 -9.60 -5.85
CA GLY A 136 5.32 -10.06 -5.18
C GLY A 136 5.10 -11.36 -4.42
N PHE A 137 4.02 -11.45 -3.65
CA PHE A 137 3.63 -12.70 -2.95
C PHE A 137 3.46 -13.86 -3.94
N HIS A 138 2.77 -13.62 -5.05
CA HIS A 138 2.59 -14.62 -6.09
C HIS A 138 3.92 -15.01 -6.76
N TYR A 139 4.73 -14.04 -7.18
CA TYR A 139 6.00 -14.26 -7.86
C TYR A 139 6.97 -15.09 -7.02
N PHE A 140 7.07 -14.77 -5.72
CA PHE A 140 7.93 -15.50 -4.81
C PHE A 140 7.27 -16.75 -4.23
N GLN A 141 5.99 -17.02 -4.50
CA GLN A 141 5.20 -18.13 -3.94
C GLN A 141 5.20 -18.11 -2.40
N VAL A 142 4.88 -16.94 -1.83
CA VAL A 142 4.79 -16.74 -0.39
C VAL A 142 3.53 -17.41 0.15
N ASP A 143 3.70 -18.29 1.14
CA ASP A 143 2.60 -18.99 1.81
C ASP A 143 2.11 -18.22 3.05
N SER A 144 3.00 -17.45 3.69
CA SER A 144 2.67 -16.67 4.89
C SER A 144 3.52 -15.41 5.01
N VAL A 145 2.92 -14.33 5.51
CA VAL A 145 3.60 -13.05 5.78
C VAL A 145 3.68 -12.84 7.28
N TRP A 146 4.86 -12.46 7.77
CA TRP A 146 5.13 -12.11 9.15
C TRP A 146 5.83 -10.75 9.17
N ALA A 147 5.63 -9.98 10.23
CA ALA A 147 6.31 -8.71 10.42
C ALA A 147 6.93 -8.63 11.81
N SER A 148 8.03 -7.88 11.93
CA SER A 148 8.50 -7.40 13.23
C SER A 148 7.45 -6.49 13.87
N PRO A 149 7.58 -6.14 15.18
CA PRO A 149 6.82 -5.03 15.73
C PRO A 149 6.98 -3.77 14.87
N LEU A 150 5.92 -2.99 14.74
CA LEU A 150 5.86 -1.81 13.88
C LEU A 150 6.12 -0.53 14.68
N PRO A 151 6.89 0.44 14.13
CA PRO A 151 7.20 1.68 14.82
C PRO A 151 5.99 2.62 14.81
N ALA A 152 5.48 2.96 15.99
CA ALA A 152 4.49 4.02 16.15
C ALA A 152 5.18 5.39 16.10
N GLY A 153 4.87 6.18 15.06
CA GLY A 153 5.24 7.58 14.97
C GLY A 153 4.46 8.45 15.95
N LEU A 154 4.97 9.66 16.22
CA LEU A 154 4.34 10.66 17.08
C LEU A 154 4.09 11.96 16.29
N GLY A 155 3.32 12.88 16.87
CA GLY A 155 3.08 14.20 16.29
C GLY A 155 1.85 14.24 15.38
N TRP A 156 1.93 15.04 14.30
CA TRP A 156 0.80 15.34 13.42
C TRP A 156 1.18 15.22 11.94
N VAL A 157 0.24 14.78 11.11
CA VAL A 157 0.36 14.75 9.65
C VAL A 157 -0.72 15.62 9.00
N GLN A 158 -0.38 16.32 7.92
CA GLN A 158 -1.35 17.10 7.15
C GLN A 158 -2.12 16.17 6.21
N SER A 159 -3.45 16.20 6.28
CA SER A 159 -4.35 15.39 5.44
C SER A 159 -5.44 16.25 4.79
N GLN A 160 -6.29 15.63 3.96
CA GLN A 160 -7.48 16.28 3.42
C GLN A 160 -8.53 16.61 4.50
N HIS A 161 -8.43 15.99 5.68
CA HIS A 161 -9.28 16.26 6.85
C HIS A 161 -8.63 17.26 7.82
N GLY A 162 -7.52 17.90 7.42
CA GLY A 162 -6.72 18.77 8.28
C GLY A 162 -5.60 18.00 9.01
N PRO A 163 -4.98 18.60 10.04
CA PRO A 163 -3.95 17.92 10.82
C PRO A 163 -4.53 16.75 11.61
N LEU A 164 -3.96 15.55 11.44
CA LEU A 164 -4.33 14.33 12.16
C LEU A 164 -3.19 13.87 13.06
N PRO A 165 -3.49 13.29 14.25
CA PRO A 165 -2.45 12.75 15.12
C PRO A 165 -1.79 11.54 14.46
N LEU A 166 -0.55 11.25 14.84
CA LEU A 166 0.16 10.04 14.43
C LEU A 166 0.15 8.98 15.55
N PRO A 167 -0.08 7.68 15.20
CA PRO A 167 -0.51 7.18 13.88
C PRO A 167 -1.89 7.74 13.47
N ALA A 168 -2.07 7.98 12.16
CA ALA A 168 -3.34 8.48 11.62
C ALA A 168 -4.50 7.52 11.94
N PRO A 169 -5.76 8.00 12.09
CA PRO A 169 -6.89 7.16 12.50
C PRO A 169 -7.08 5.88 11.67
N ALA A 170 -6.94 5.96 10.34
CA ALA A 170 -7.04 4.80 9.46
C ALA A 170 -5.90 3.79 9.74
N THR A 171 -4.65 4.26 9.78
CA THR A 171 -3.48 3.43 10.14
C THR A 171 -3.67 2.79 11.51
N LEU A 172 -4.09 3.55 12.52
CA LEU A 172 -4.27 3.06 13.88
C LEU A 172 -5.32 1.93 13.94
N ALA A 173 -6.43 2.09 13.22
CA ALA A 173 -7.48 1.07 13.15
C ALA A 173 -7.05 -0.19 12.37
N LEU A 174 -6.23 -0.04 11.33
CA LEU A 174 -5.66 -1.19 10.60
C LEU A 174 -4.66 -1.99 11.45
N LEU A 175 -3.96 -1.31 12.35
CA LEU A 175 -2.98 -1.90 13.27
C LEU A 175 -3.61 -2.56 14.51
N GLU A 176 -4.94 -2.70 14.58
CA GLU A 176 -5.61 -3.35 15.70
C GLU A 176 -5.13 -4.81 15.86
N GLY A 177 -4.51 -5.10 17.01
CA GLY A 177 -3.91 -6.42 17.31
C GLY A 177 -2.47 -6.61 16.84
N ALA A 178 -1.87 -5.65 16.12
CA ALA A 178 -0.47 -5.68 15.74
C ALA A 178 0.45 -5.32 16.92
N ALA A 179 1.66 -5.89 16.94
CA ALA A 179 2.69 -5.50 17.89
C ALA A 179 3.30 -4.15 17.48
N LEU A 180 3.28 -3.17 18.39
CA LEU A 180 3.82 -1.83 18.15
C LEU A 180 4.94 -1.51 19.15
N PHE A 181 5.88 -0.65 18.76
CA PHE A 181 6.84 -0.05 19.66
C PHE A 181 6.93 1.47 19.44
N PRO A 182 7.20 2.27 20.50
CA PRO A 182 7.33 3.71 20.36
C PRO A 182 8.62 4.04 19.59
N SER A 183 8.50 4.68 18.43
CA SER A 183 9.68 5.07 17.63
C SER A 183 10.41 6.29 18.20
N GLY A 184 9.69 7.15 18.92
CA GLY A 184 10.18 8.48 19.35
C GLY A 184 10.34 9.50 18.22
N LEU A 185 9.93 9.17 16.99
CA LEU A 185 10.07 10.06 15.83
C LEU A 185 8.77 10.81 15.54
N GLU A 186 8.87 12.13 15.34
CA GLU A 186 7.76 12.99 14.92
C GLU A 186 7.50 12.89 13.40
N LYS A 187 7.14 11.70 12.92
CA LYS A 187 6.88 11.44 11.52
C LYS A 187 6.01 10.19 11.33
N GLU A 188 5.22 10.16 10.26
CA GLU A 188 4.55 8.94 9.82
C GLU A 188 5.60 7.91 9.35
N LEU A 189 5.60 6.74 9.99
CA LEU A 189 6.48 5.61 9.67
C LEU A 189 5.70 4.43 9.10
N VAL A 190 4.42 4.31 9.44
CA VAL A 190 3.52 3.29 8.90
C VAL A 190 2.40 4.02 8.19
N THR A 191 2.25 3.82 6.89
CA THR A 191 1.13 4.37 6.13
C THR A 191 -0.05 3.40 6.15
N PRO A 192 -1.28 3.83 5.83
CA PRO A 192 -2.41 2.91 5.73
C PRO A 192 -2.19 1.74 4.76
N THR A 193 -1.44 1.91 3.66
CA THR A 193 -1.13 0.80 2.75
C THR A 193 -0.03 -0.14 3.25
N GLY A 194 0.77 0.30 4.23
CA GLY A 194 1.76 -0.54 4.89
C GLY A 194 1.21 -1.32 6.08
N ALA A 195 0.19 -0.79 6.75
CA ALA A 195 -0.56 -1.43 7.84
C ALA A 195 -1.48 -2.53 7.31
#